data_AF-A0A9D7DG33-F1
#
_entry.id   AF-A0A9D7DG33-F1
#
_cell.length_a   1.000
_cell.length_b   1.000
_cell.length_c   1.000
_cell.angle_alpha   90.00
_cell.angle_beta   90.00
_cell.angle_gamma   90.00
#
_symmetry.space_group_name_H-M   'P 1'
#
loop_
_entity.id
_entity.type
_entity.pdbx_description
1 polymer ?
#
loop_
_entity_poly.entity_id
_entity_poly.type
_entity_poly.pdbx_seq_one_letter_code
_entity_poly.pdbx_strand_id
1 'polypeptide(L)'
;MNTLLQDASFRLPRIKWSQMASEPITVKVSHRIKRFRDRSVTEVEAYIRSQGDGLYKVGLDNHVGFIDNSGDEIRFVHSSYYGNATGVISEPLDGYNPLAHSRYRIVGSLLGDTMMEAWIMGRDLSTLP
;
A
#
# COMPACT_ATOMS: atom_id res chain seq x y z
N MET A 1 -2.31 -4.88 7.49
CA MET A 1 -2.94 -4.24 6.32
C MET A 1 -4.15 -4.99 5.77
N ASN A 2 -4.04 -6.30 5.49
CA ASN A 2 -5.17 -7.06 4.93
C ASN A 2 -6.42 -7.09 5.83
N THR A 3 -6.24 -6.98 7.15
CA THR A 3 -7.34 -6.81 8.11
C THR A 3 -8.17 -5.55 7.83
N LEU A 4 -7.54 -4.42 7.52
CA LEU A 4 -8.26 -3.17 7.22
C LEU A 4 -9.13 -3.30 5.97
N LEU A 5 -8.66 -4.01 4.94
CA LEU A 5 -9.47 -4.30 3.76
C LEU A 5 -10.64 -5.23 4.10
N GLN A 6 -10.41 -6.25 4.93
CA GLN A 6 -11.46 -7.14 5.39
C GLN A 6 -12.52 -6.39 6.20
N ASP A 7 -12.12 -5.50 7.10
CA ASP A 7 -13.01 -4.69 7.94
C ASP A 7 -13.80 -3.66 7.10
N ALA A 8 -13.22 -3.17 6.00
CA ALA A 8 -13.93 -2.40 4.97
C ALA A 8 -14.84 -3.27 4.07
N SER A 9 -15.13 -4.51 4.46
CA SER A 9 -16.02 -5.45 3.76
C SER A 9 -15.52 -5.95 2.39
N PHE A 10 -14.24 -5.76 2.06
CA PHE A 10 -13.65 -6.49 0.93
C PHE A 10 -13.56 -7.98 1.28
N ARG A 11 -13.86 -8.84 0.31
CA ARG A 11 -13.67 -10.29 0.47
C ARG A 11 -12.28 -10.68 0.01
N LEU A 12 -11.47 -11.23 0.91
CA LEU A 12 -10.13 -11.70 0.61
C LEU A 12 -9.73 -12.82 1.58
N PRO A 13 -8.80 -13.71 1.20
CA PRO A 13 -8.28 -14.75 2.08
C PRO A 13 -7.28 -14.15 3.10
N ARG A 14 -7.80 -13.37 4.06
CA ARG A 14 -7.04 -12.50 4.98
C ARG A 14 -5.88 -13.21 5.67
N ILE A 15 -6.09 -14.42 6.21
CA ILE A 15 -5.05 -15.16 6.94
C ILE A 15 -3.91 -15.54 5.98
N LYS A 16 -4.23 -16.21 4.87
CA LYS A 16 -3.24 -16.66 3.87
C LYS A 16 -2.45 -15.48 3.31
N TRP A 17 -3.14 -14.41 2.91
CA TRP A 17 -2.47 -13.22 2.38
C TRP A 17 -1.62 -12.51 3.44
N SER A 18 -1.97 -12.56 4.72
CA SER A 18 -1.11 -11.93 5.75
C SER A 18 0.19 -12.69 6.01
N GLN A 19 0.32 -13.92 5.52
CA GLN A 19 1.53 -14.74 5.60
C GLN A 19 2.40 -14.63 4.34
N MET A 20 1.89 -14.01 3.27
CA MET A 20 2.61 -13.86 2.02
C MET A 20 3.51 -12.62 2.03
N ALA A 21 4.51 -12.62 1.14
CA ALA A 21 5.26 -11.41 0.82
C ALA A 21 4.31 -10.29 0.35
N SER A 22 4.72 -9.04 0.58
CA SER A 22 3.90 -7.85 0.30
C SER A 22 3.57 -7.67 -1.18
N GLU A 23 4.53 -8.03 -2.05
CA GLU A 23 4.45 -7.79 -3.48
C GLU A 23 3.32 -8.56 -4.18
N PRO A 24 3.21 -9.90 -4.08
CA PRO A 24 2.13 -10.64 -4.72
C PRO A 24 0.74 -10.08 -4.42
N ILE A 25 0.52 -9.66 -3.18
CA ILE A 25 -0.75 -9.07 -2.75
C ILE A 25 -0.93 -7.68 -3.37
N THR A 26 0.13 -6.86 -3.37
CA THR A 26 0.11 -5.52 -3.97
C THR A 26 -0.22 -5.59 -5.46
N VAL A 27 0.39 -6.53 -6.18
CA VAL A 27 0.12 -6.78 -7.60
C VAL A 27 -1.33 -7.22 -7.81
N LYS A 28 -1.86 -8.09 -6.94
CA LYS A 28 -3.20 -8.66 -7.08
C LYS A 28 -4.34 -7.64 -6.90
N VAL A 29 -4.19 -6.71 -5.95
CA VAL A 29 -5.30 -5.82 -5.54
C VAL A 29 -5.18 -4.40 -6.10
N SER A 30 -4.03 -4.06 -6.66
CA SER A 30 -3.75 -2.68 -7.09
C SER A 30 -3.69 -2.59 -8.60
N HIS A 31 -4.02 -1.41 -9.12
CA HIS A 31 -3.72 -1.01 -10.49
C HIS A 31 -2.57 0.00 -10.50
N ARG A 32 -2.02 0.32 -11.69
CA ARG A 32 -0.90 1.28 -11.85
C ARG A 32 0.24 0.97 -10.88
N ILE A 33 0.94 -0.13 -11.15
CA ILE A 33 1.96 -0.67 -10.25
C ILE A 33 3.34 -0.25 -10.73
N LYS A 34 4.18 0.26 -9.81
CA LYS A 34 5.59 0.52 -10.08
C LYS A 34 6.47 -0.06 -8.98
N ARG A 35 7.60 -0.61 -9.40
CA ARG A 35 8.65 -1.16 -8.54
C ARG A 35 9.84 -0.20 -8.51
N PHE A 36 10.40 -0.01 -7.34
CA PHE A 36 11.55 0.84 -7.06
C PHE A 36 12.59 -0.01 -6.35
N ARG A 37 13.80 -0.09 -6.92
CA ARG A 37 14.94 -0.77 -6.32
C ARG A 37 16.09 0.21 -6.22
N ASP A 38 16.61 0.39 -5.00
CA ASP A 38 17.72 1.29 -4.69
C ASP A 38 17.47 2.71 -5.23
N ARG A 39 16.20 3.17 -5.14
CA ARG A 39 15.74 4.51 -5.58
C ARG A 39 15.45 5.40 -4.39
N SER A 40 15.57 6.71 -4.59
CA SER A 40 15.31 7.70 -3.55
C SER A 40 13.81 7.79 -3.22
N VAL A 41 13.48 8.32 -2.04
CA VAL A 41 12.09 8.60 -1.67
C VAL A 41 11.48 9.65 -2.60
N THR A 42 12.26 10.64 -3.04
CA THR A 42 11.82 11.66 -4.01
C THR A 42 11.33 11.05 -5.32
N GLU A 43 11.99 10.01 -5.85
CA GLU A 43 11.53 9.32 -7.06
C GLU A 43 10.21 8.58 -6.85
N VAL A 44 9.99 8.04 -5.65
CA VAL A 44 8.75 7.36 -5.26
C VAL A 44 7.62 8.39 -5.13
N GLU A 45 7.88 9.50 -4.45
CA GLU A 45 6.94 10.61 -4.30
C GLU A 45 6.53 11.18 -5.65
N ALA A 46 7.49 11.44 -6.55
CA ALA A 46 7.22 11.96 -7.89
C ALA A 46 6.29 11.02 -8.69
N TYR A 47 6.48 9.70 -8.55
CA TYR A 47 5.56 8.73 -9.15
C TYR A 47 4.16 8.85 -8.56
N ILE A 48 4.02 8.88 -7.23
CA ILE A 48 2.70 8.98 -6.58
C ILE A 48 1.99 10.27 -6.99
N ARG A 49 2.70 11.41 -7.01
CA ARG A 49 2.16 12.69 -7.52
C ARG A 49 1.68 12.57 -8.96
N SER A 50 2.45 11.90 -9.83
CA SER A 50 2.06 11.71 -11.24
C SER A 50 0.81 10.84 -11.43
N GLN A 51 0.42 10.04 -10.43
CA GLN A 51 -0.78 9.21 -10.48
C GLN A 51 -2.04 9.95 -9.99
N GLY A 52 -1.86 11.08 -9.30
CA GLY A 52 -2.96 11.91 -8.78
C GLY A 52 -3.45 11.49 -7.40
N ASP A 53 -4.50 12.17 -6.92
CA ASP A 53 -5.08 11.93 -5.60
C ASP A 53 -5.61 10.50 -5.47
N GLY A 54 -5.45 9.92 -4.28
CA GLY A 54 -5.99 8.60 -3.98
C GLY A 54 -5.20 7.81 -2.95
N LEU A 55 -5.67 6.57 -2.76
CA LEU A 55 -5.09 5.62 -1.82
C LEU A 55 -4.21 4.62 -2.56
N TYR A 56 -3.02 4.37 -2.03
CA TYR A 56 -2.05 3.45 -2.60
C TYR A 56 -1.65 2.41 -1.57
N LYS A 57 -1.36 1.20 -2.04
CA LYS A 57 -0.69 0.17 -1.28
C LYS A 57 0.80 0.23 -1.55
N VAL A 58 1.61 0.18 -0.48
CA VAL A 58 3.06 0.03 -0.57
C VAL A 58 3.52 -1.25 0.12
N GLY A 59 4.31 -2.03 -0.60
CA GLY A 59 5.09 -3.15 -0.07
C GLY A 59 6.58 -2.78 0.00
N LEU A 60 7.22 -3.11 1.11
CA LEU A 60 8.64 -2.85 1.40
C LEU A 60 9.38 -4.18 1.58
N ASP A 61 10.69 -4.13 1.82
CA ASP A 61 11.52 -5.32 2.07
C ASP A 61 10.97 -6.19 3.21
N ASN A 62 10.63 -5.56 4.34
CA ASN A 62 10.17 -6.24 5.55
C ASN A 62 8.94 -5.56 6.18
N HIS A 63 8.23 -4.72 5.44
CA HIS A 63 7.07 -3.99 5.96
C HIS A 63 6.04 -3.67 4.88
N VAL A 64 4.86 -3.22 5.30
CA VAL A 64 3.77 -2.78 4.41
C VAL A 64 3.03 -1.59 5.00
N GLY A 65 2.43 -0.79 4.13
CA GLY A 65 1.53 0.28 4.55
C GLY A 65 0.69 0.81 3.40
N PHE A 66 -0.09 1.83 3.69
CA PHE A 66 -0.76 2.63 2.69
C PHE A 66 0.00 3.93 2.47
N ILE A 67 -0.21 4.51 1.29
CA ILE A 67 0.13 5.90 1.05
C ILE A 67 -1.17 6.61 0.70
N ASP A 68 -1.44 7.69 1.42
CA ASP A 68 -2.56 8.60 1.18
C ASP A 68 -2.01 9.82 0.44
N ASN A 69 -2.53 10.10 -0.75
CA ASN A 69 -2.22 11.30 -1.51
C ASN A 69 -3.49 12.15 -1.63
N SER A 70 -3.52 13.29 -0.93
CA SER A 70 -4.63 14.24 -0.93
C SER A 70 -4.42 15.42 -1.89
N GLY A 71 -3.42 15.34 -2.77
CA GLY A 71 -3.01 16.40 -3.69
C GLY A 71 -2.03 17.38 -3.04
N ASP A 72 -2.40 17.90 -1.88
CA ASP A 72 -1.56 18.82 -1.10
C ASP A 72 -0.48 18.07 -0.29
N GLU A 73 -0.82 16.90 0.26
CA GLU A 73 0.07 16.13 1.12
C GLU A 73 0.13 14.66 0.70
N ILE A 74 1.32 14.05 0.86
CA ILE A 74 1.49 12.61 0.71
C ILE A 74 1.99 12.01 2.02
N ARG A 75 1.21 11.08 2.55
CA ARG A 75 1.39 10.50 3.89
C ARG A 75 1.61 9.00 3.80
N PHE A 76 2.61 8.49 4.51
CA PHE A 76 2.77 7.06 4.75
C PHE A 76 1.96 6.65 5.99
N VAL A 77 1.01 5.72 5.81
CA VAL A 77 0.13 5.22 6.88
C VAL A 77 0.42 3.75 7.12
N HIS A 78 0.93 3.41 8.31
CA HIS A 78 1.36 2.06 8.61
C HIS A 78 1.34 1.76 10.11
N SER A 79 1.38 0.47 10.45
CA SER A 79 1.62 0.07 11.84
C SER A 79 3.11 0.23 12.13
N SER A 80 3.47 1.21 12.96
CA SER A 80 4.84 1.44 13.36
C SER A 80 5.31 0.43 14.40
N TYR A 81 6.54 -0.02 14.20
CA TYR A 81 7.40 -0.68 15.17
C TYR A 81 8.72 0.09 15.32
N TYR A 82 8.83 1.25 14.67
CA TYR A 82 10.04 2.07 14.62
C TYR A 82 10.07 3.02 15.83
N GLY A 83 11.21 3.06 16.52
CA GLY A 83 11.42 3.92 17.69
C GLY A 83 10.46 3.60 18.85
N ASN A 84 9.94 4.65 19.50
CA ASN A 84 9.05 4.54 20.66
C ASN A 84 7.55 4.53 20.28
N ALA A 85 7.21 4.62 18.99
CA ALA A 85 5.83 4.62 18.54
C ALA A 85 5.36 3.19 18.29
N THR A 86 4.34 2.76 19.03
CA THR A 86 3.66 1.48 18.83
C THR A 86 2.24 1.72 18.33
N GLY A 87 1.87 1.06 17.23
CA GLY A 87 0.53 1.15 16.65
C GLY A 87 0.49 1.91 15.33
N VAL A 88 -0.71 2.27 14.88
CA VAL A 88 -0.91 2.92 13.58
C VAL A 88 -0.48 4.38 13.65
N ILE A 89 0.41 4.78 12.76
CA ILE A 89 0.82 6.16 12.57
C ILE A 89 0.59 6.58 11.13
N SER A 90 0.55 7.90 10.94
CA SER A 90 0.57 8.55 9.66
C SER A 90 1.72 9.56 9.72
N GLU A 91 2.64 9.53 8.76
CA GLU A 91 3.86 10.34 8.77
C GLU A 91 4.28 10.73 7.34
N PRO A 92 5.20 11.69 7.15
CA PRO A 92 5.74 12.01 5.82
C PRO A 92 6.41 10.81 5.16
N LEU A 93 6.41 10.76 3.82
CA LEU A 93 7.14 9.73 3.06
C LEU A 93 8.64 9.73 3.38
N ASP A 94 9.25 10.92 3.33
CA ASP A 94 10.66 11.14 3.60
C ASP A 94 10.88 11.50 5.07
N GLY A 95 11.62 10.67 5.78
CA GLY A 95 11.77 10.74 7.23
C GLY A 95 12.46 9.49 7.78
N TYR A 96 12.53 9.39 9.11
CA TYR A 96 13.10 8.21 9.76
C TYR A 96 12.07 7.09 9.87
N ASN A 97 11.76 6.45 8.75
CA ASN A 97 10.69 5.45 8.68
C ASN A 97 11.05 4.24 7.79
N PRO A 98 10.30 3.12 7.89
CA PRO A 98 10.55 1.92 7.10
C PRO A 98 10.53 2.18 5.59
N LEU A 99 9.71 3.11 5.11
CA LEU A 99 9.64 3.42 3.68
C LEU A 99 10.96 4.04 3.23
N ALA A 100 11.49 5.04 3.94
CA ALA A 100 12.75 5.69 3.58
C ALA A 100 13.96 4.73 3.63
N HIS A 101 13.98 3.78 4.57
CA HIS A 101 15.09 2.82 4.71
C HIS A 101 14.98 1.58 3.81
N SER A 102 13.83 1.33 3.19
CA SER A 102 13.67 0.17 2.34
C SER A 102 14.45 0.31 1.03
N ARG A 103 15.16 -0.73 0.63
CA ARG A 103 15.84 -0.81 -0.67
C ARG A 103 14.89 -1.19 -1.79
N TYR A 104 13.84 -1.95 -1.48
CA TYR A 104 12.82 -2.35 -2.43
C TYR A 104 11.44 -1.84 -2.04
N ARG A 105 10.77 -1.14 -2.96
CA ARG A 105 9.41 -0.65 -2.78
C ARG A 105 8.57 -1.03 -3.98
N ILE A 106 7.38 -1.55 -3.74
CA ILE A 106 6.35 -1.70 -4.76
C ILE A 106 5.16 -0.85 -4.35
N VAL A 107 4.73 0.04 -5.25
CA VAL A 107 3.60 0.94 -5.05
C VAL A 107 2.54 0.62 -6.08
N GLY A 108 1.29 0.46 -5.65
CA GLY A 108 0.14 0.29 -6.54
C GLY A 108 -1.04 1.10 -6.02
N SER A 109 -1.75 1.77 -6.93
CA SER A 109 -2.98 2.49 -6.61
C SER A 109 -4.11 1.51 -6.29
N LEU A 110 -4.82 1.72 -5.19
CA LEU A 110 -6.00 0.95 -4.80
C LEU A 110 -7.26 1.55 -5.42
N LEU A 111 -8.40 0.87 -5.22
CA LEU A 111 -9.74 1.36 -5.57
C LEU A 111 -9.92 1.65 -7.07
N GLY A 112 -9.13 1.01 -7.94
CA GLY A 112 -9.42 0.99 -9.37
C GLY A 112 -10.67 0.14 -9.67
N ASP A 113 -11.22 0.33 -10.87
CA ASP A 113 -12.51 -0.25 -11.31
C ASP A 113 -12.66 -1.74 -10.96
N THR A 114 -11.67 -2.57 -11.31
CA THR A 114 -11.68 -4.01 -11.01
C THR A 114 -11.87 -4.34 -9.53
N MET A 115 -11.18 -3.61 -8.63
CA MET A 115 -11.29 -3.81 -7.19
C MET A 115 -12.63 -3.30 -6.66
N MET A 116 -13.09 -2.15 -7.15
CA MET A 116 -14.36 -1.53 -6.75
C MET A 116 -15.56 -2.35 -7.18
N GLU A 117 -15.58 -2.86 -8.41
CA GLU A 117 -16.62 -3.77 -8.89
C GLU A 117 -16.64 -5.05 -8.06
N ALA A 118 -15.47 -5.64 -7.76
CA ALA A 118 -15.41 -6.82 -6.91
C ALA A 118 -15.96 -6.56 -5.51
N TRP A 119 -15.69 -5.39 -4.94
CA TRP A 119 -16.24 -4.99 -3.66
C TRP A 119 -17.76 -4.85 -3.68
N ILE A 120 -18.30 -4.06 -4.62
CA ILE A 120 -19.74 -3.81 -4.77
C ILE A 120 -20.50 -5.12 -5.05
N MET A 121 -19.93 -6.00 -5.87
CA MET A 121 -20.54 -7.30 -6.20
C MET A 121 -20.28 -8.40 -5.16
N GLY A 122 -19.51 -8.13 -4.10
CA GLY A 122 -19.14 -9.13 -3.11
C GLY A 122 -18.32 -10.30 -3.67
N ARG A 123 -17.50 -10.06 -4.69
CA ARG A 123 -16.56 -11.03 -5.26
C ARG A 123 -15.27 -11.08 -4.44
N ASP A 124 -14.66 -12.26 -4.36
CA ASP A 124 -13.39 -12.44 -3.65
C ASP A 124 -12.22 -11.84 -4.46
N LEU A 125 -11.43 -10.96 -3.85
CA LEU A 125 -10.28 -10.30 -4.49
C LEU A 125 -9.21 -11.29 -4.99
N SER A 126 -9.16 -12.52 -4.47
CA SER A 126 -8.28 -13.57 -4.99
C SER A 126 -8.66 -14.06 -6.38
N THR A 127 -9.91 -13.82 -6.81
CA THR A 127 -10.42 -14.19 -8.14
C THR A 127 -10.20 -13.13 -9.21
N LEU A 128 -9.67 -11.95 -8.84
CA LEU A 128 -9.31 -10.92 -9.80
C LEU A 128 -8.28 -11.45 -10.82
N PRO A 129 -8.20 -10.91 -12.04
CA PRO A 129 -7.15 -11.27 -13.00
C PRO A 129 -5.73 -10.99 -12.46
#